data_AF-A0A3A9BLM8-F1
#
_entry.id   AF-A0A3A9BLM8-F1
#
_cell.length_a   1.000
_cell.length_b   1.000
_cell.length_c   1.000
_cell.angle_alpha   90.00
_cell.angle_beta   90.00
_cell.angle_gamma   90.00
#
_symmetry.space_group_name_H-M   'P 1'
#
loop_
_entity.id
_entity.type
_entity.pdbx_description
1 polymer ?
#
loop_
_entity_poly.entity_id
_entity_poly.type
_entity_poly.pdbx_seq_one_letter_code
_entity_poly.pdbx_strand_id
1 'polypeptide(L)'
;KPELFGEIVRAAILLLECLIIKAIQKVMDIAEKVIEKAADIIKVAPKETENPIHTKDEPVVQPERKKIPFPANAQRKMDMQNKEELPQQKNIATVKKSIIRQIKVEQKSVLAETKRLETERPPQPKPSVLASKYPSLREIDSRLKEQNRAIFEREKKRDRLKKELSECTGIFKSGRRKELQQEINSVDNQISNMKKRLSSIVREYKFDSVQAFYKEFDAAKKENLEYQAARAEYDKIYGEKAVDTMSVREKLRQKEKIVKEREAGRVHQARQKDKGAR
;
A
#
# COMPACT_ATOMS: atom_id res chain seq x y z
N LYS A 1 -21.77 -29.40 27.09
CA LYS A 1 -21.72 -28.25 28.04
C LYS A 1 -20.61 -27.27 27.61
N PRO A 2 -20.80 -26.54 26.49
CA PRO A 2 -19.80 -25.60 25.96
C PRO A 2 -19.63 -24.32 26.82
N GLU A 3 -20.65 -23.96 27.61
CA GLU A 3 -20.64 -22.76 28.45
C GLU A 3 -19.59 -22.83 29.58
N LEU A 4 -19.45 -24.00 30.22
CA LEU A 4 -18.48 -24.24 31.29
C LEU A 4 -17.04 -24.05 30.81
N PHE A 5 -16.75 -24.48 29.56
CA PHE A 5 -15.43 -24.30 28.96
C PHE A 5 -15.13 -22.83 28.68
N GLY A 6 -16.13 -22.05 28.24
CA GLY A 6 -15.98 -20.62 28.03
C GLY A 6 -15.66 -19.85 29.32
N GLU A 7 -16.27 -20.22 30.45
CA GLU A 7 -15.97 -19.62 31.75
C GLU A 7 -14.57 -19.94 32.25
N ILE A 8 -14.11 -21.19 32.08
CA ILE A 8 -12.74 -21.61 32.43
C ILE A 8 -11.71 -20.83 31.61
N VAL A 9 -11.94 -20.68 30.29
CA VAL A 9 -11.03 -19.92 29.42
C VAL A 9 -10.99 -18.45 29.81
N ARG A 10 -12.14 -17.84 30.14
CA ARG A 10 -12.19 -16.45 30.63
C ARG A 10 -11.44 -16.27 31.95
N ALA A 11 -11.61 -17.19 32.90
CA ALA A 11 -10.88 -17.17 34.16
C ALA A 11 -9.36 -17.32 33.97
N ALA A 12 -8.93 -18.20 33.04
CA ALA A 12 -7.52 -18.37 32.71
C ALA A 12 -6.91 -17.09 32.09
N ILE A 13 -7.65 -16.39 31.24
CA ILE A 13 -7.22 -15.11 30.65
C ILE A 13 -7.03 -14.05 31.75
N LEU A 14 -7.99 -13.90 32.65
CA LEU A 14 -7.90 -12.94 33.78
C LEU A 14 -6.71 -13.24 34.70
N LEU A 15 -6.45 -14.52 34.98
CA LEU A 15 -5.27 -14.93 35.76
C LEU A 15 -3.96 -14.58 35.06
N LEU A 16 -3.91 -14.73 33.74
CA LEU A 16 -2.74 -14.39 32.94
C LEU A 16 -2.48 -12.87 32.97
N GLU A 17 -3.53 -12.06 32.82
CA GLU A 17 -3.46 -10.60 32.90
C GLU A 17 -2.94 -10.13 34.27
N CYS A 18 -3.46 -10.69 35.37
CA CYS A 18 -2.98 -10.42 36.72
C CYS A 18 -1.49 -10.80 36.91
N LEU A 19 -1.06 -11.93 36.33
CA LEU A 19 0.33 -12.37 36.36
C LEU A 19 1.26 -11.41 35.62
N ILE A 20 0.84 -10.93 34.44
CA ILE A 20 1.59 -9.97 33.64
C ILE A 20 1.75 -8.65 34.40
N ILE A 21 0.67 -8.12 34.97
CA ILE A 21 0.69 -6.89 35.78
C ILE A 21 1.68 -7.04 36.95
N LYS A 22 1.62 -8.16 37.67
CA LYS A 22 2.52 -8.42 38.81
C LYS A 22 3.99 -8.55 38.39
N ALA A 23 4.25 -9.17 37.23
CA ALA A 23 5.60 -9.28 36.70
C ALA A 23 6.17 -7.91 36.31
N ILE A 24 5.37 -7.07 35.65
CA ILE A 24 5.75 -5.71 35.27
C ILE A 24 6.06 -4.88 36.52
N GLN A 25 5.18 -4.91 37.53
CA GLN A 25 5.39 -4.17 38.78
C GLN A 25 6.70 -4.59 39.45
N LYS A 26 6.97 -5.90 39.55
CA LYS A 26 8.21 -6.39 40.17
C LYS A 26 9.47 -5.96 39.41
N VAL A 27 9.41 -5.89 38.08
CA VAL A 27 10.51 -5.37 37.26
C VAL A 27 10.70 -3.87 37.49
N MET A 28 9.62 -3.10 37.61
CA MET A 28 9.67 -1.68 37.93
C MET A 28 10.28 -1.43 39.31
N ASP A 29 9.85 -2.16 40.34
CA ASP A 29 10.40 -2.04 41.70
C ASP A 29 11.90 -2.37 41.76
N ILE A 30 12.36 -3.34 40.96
CA ILE A 30 13.79 -3.68 40.84
C ILE A 30 14.54 -2.55 40.13
N ALA A 31 13.97 -1.99 39.05
CA ALA A 31 14.58 -0.90 38.32
C ALA A 31 14.72 0.36 39.20
N GLU A 32 13.69 0.69 39.98
CA GLU A 32 13.70 1.81 40.92
C GLU A 32 14.80 1.64 41.99
N LYS A 33 14.90 0.45 42.60
CA LYS A 33 15.97 0.14 43.57
C LYS A 33 17.38 0.25 42.97
N VAL A 34 17.56 -0.09 41.70
CA VAL A 34 18.86 0.04 41.02
C VAL A 34 19.17 1.51 40.72
N ILE A 35 18.16 2.30 40.38
CA ILE A 35 18.31 3.75 40.12
C ILE A 35 18.63 4.50 41.41
N GLU A 36 17.92 4.23 42.52
CA GLU A 36 18.21 4.83 43.83
C GLU A 36 19.65 4.53 44.27
N LYS A 37 20.08 3.27 44.13
CA LYS A 37 21.46 2.85 44.46
C LYS A 37 22.52 3.51 43.57
N ALA A 38 22.20 3.81 42.32
CA ALA A 38 23.12 4.52 41.41
C ALA A 38 23.19 6.02 41.72
N ALA A 39 22.09 6.64 42.13
CA ALA A 39 22.05 8.04 42.54
C ALA A 39 22.89 8.30 43.81
N ASP A 40 22.92 7.36 44.75
CA ASP A 40 23.78 7.45 45.94
C ASP A 40 25.28 7.36 45.61
N ILE A 41 25.64 6.62 44.55
CA ILE A 41 27.03 6.48 44.10
C ILE A 41 27.52 7.75 43.36
N ILE A 42 26.62 8.49 42.70
CA ILE A 42 26.99 9.70 41.93
C ILE A 42 27.21 10.94 42.83
N LYS A 43 26.76 10.92 44.10
CA LYS A 43 26.99 12.05 45.05
C LYS A 43 28.43 12.14 45.61
N VAL A 44 29.33 11.19 45.32
CA VAL A 44 30.65 11.09 46.00
C VAL A 44 31.85 11.46 45.10
N ALA A 45 31.66 12.12 43.94
CA ALA A 45 32.80 12.67 43.19
C ALA A 45 32.44 13.94 42.40
N PRO A 46 33.11 15.09 42.64
CA PRO A 46 32.86 16.31 41.90
C PRO A 46 34.06 16.70 41.00
N LYS A 47 33.75 17.63 40.06
CA LYS A 47 34.68 18.50 39.31
C LYS A 47 35.46 17.82 38.17
N GLU A 48 35.83 18.45 37.07
CA GLU A 48 35.56 19.71 36.36
C GLU A 48 36.26 19.50 34.99
N THR A 49 35.82 20.15 33.91
CA THR A 49 36.64 20.91 32.93
C THR A 49 35.86 21.03 31.61
N GLU A 50 35.20 22.18 31.44
CA GLU A 50 34.84 22.75 30.15
C GLU A 50 36.10 23.32 29.47
N ASN A 51 36.15 23.32 28.13
CA ASN A 51 36.39 24.52 27.32
C ASN A 51 36.33 24.27 25.78
N PRO A 52 36.07 25.32 24.96
CA PRO A 52 35.29 25.22 23.71
C PRO A 52 35.92 25.93 22.46
N ILE A 53 35.18 25.92 21.33
CA ILE A 53 35.21 26.85 20.14
C ILE A 53 36.25 26.65 19.00
N HIS A 54 35.77 26.49 17.74
CA HIS A 54 36.01 27.37 16.55
C HIS A 54 35.20 26.87 15.33
N THR A 55 34.14 27.48 14.76
CA THR A 55 33.88 28.70 13.96
C THR A 55 34.41 28.75 12.50
N LYS A 56 33.51 29.19 11.57
CA LYS A 56 33.70 29.83 10.23
C LYS A 56 33.63 28.91 8.99
N ASP A 57 33.00 29.21 7.84
CA ASP A 57 32.19 30.33 7.30
C ASP A 57 31.43 29.84 6.03
N GLU A 58 30.28 30.43 5.71
CA GLU A 58 29.55 30.40 4.39
C GLU A 58 29.95 31.66 3.57
N PRO A 59 29.73 31.82 2.24
CA PRO A 59 28.37 31.96 1.65
C PRO A 59 28.14 31.54 0.15
N VAL A 60 26.88 31.19 -0.16
CA VAL A 60 25.98 31.61 -1.29
C VAL A 60 26.56 32.10 -2.64
N VAL A 61 25.98 31.63 -3.77
CA VAL A 61 25.44 32.41 -4.93
C VAL A 61 24.84 31.50 -6.04
N GLN A 62 23.59 31.80 -6.47
CA GLN A 62 22.90 31.30 -7.69
C GLN A 62 23.19 32.22 -8.91
N PRO A 63 22.82 31.81 -10.14
CA PRO A 63 22.21 32.80 -11.04
C PRO A 63 21.01 32.31 -11.89
N GLU A 64 20.20 33.31 -12.27
CA GLU A 64 18.93 33.26 -12.98
C GLU A 64 19.01 33.10 -14.52
N ARG A 65 17.94 32.49 -15.07
CA ARG A 65 17.14 32.79 -16.28
C ARG A 65 17.80 33.49 -17.49
N LYS A 66 17.64 32.86 -18.67
CA LYS A 66 17.41 33.56 -19.97
C LYS A 66 16.37 32.85 -20.84
N LYS A 67 15.45 33.64 -21.39
CA LYS A 67 14.39 33.31 -22.36
C LYS A 67 14.96 33.33 -23.79
N ILE A 68 14.40 32.53 -24.70
CA ILE A 68 14.64 32.59 -26.16
C ILE A 68 13.27 32.66 -26.87
N PRO A 69 13.08 33.51 -27.91
CA PRO A 69 11.79 33.69 -28.60
C PRO A 69 11.63 32.83 -29.88
N PHE A 70 10.38 32.60 -30.28
CA PHE A 70 9.97 32.00 -31.57
C PHE A 70 10.21 32.95 -32.76
N PRO A 71 10.35 32.41 -33.99
CA PRO A 71 10.05 33.16 -35.21
C PRO A 71 8.74 32.71 -35.88
N ALA A 72 7.93 33.69 -36.27
CA ALA A 72 6.87 33.56 -37.27
C ALA A 72 7.47 33.79 -38.67
N ASN A 73 6.98 33.06 -39.68
CA ASN A 73 7.12 33.47 -41.07
C ASN A 73 5.80 33.22 -41.82
N ALA A 74 5.49 34.14 -42.73
CA ALA A 74 4.28 34.32 -43.49
C ALA A 74 4.50 34.00 -44.97
N GLN A 75 3.44 33.63 -45.70
CA GLN A 75 3.21 33.91 -47.15
C GLN A 75 1.80 33.40 -47.53
N ARG A 76 0.81 34.24 -47.94
CA ARG A 76 0.52 34.86 -49.27
C ARG A 76 0.26 33.81 -50.38
N LYS A 77 -0.75 33.80 -51.27
CA LYS A 77 -1.86 34.65 -51.80
C LYS A 77 -2.90 33.70 -52.47
N MET A 78 -4.24 33.88 -52.40
CA MET A 78 -5.20 34.63 -53.25
C MET A 78 -5.21 34.40 -54.78
N ASP A 79 -6.39 33.99 -55.31
CA ASP A 79 -7.19 34.53 -56.47
C ASP A 79 -7.94 33.41 -57.24
N MET A 80 -9.29 33.33 -57.28
CA MET A 80 -10.31 34.03 -58.14
C MET A 80 -10.29 33.50 -59.61
N GLN A 81 -11.35 33.18 -60.39
CA GLN A 81 -12.82 33.37 -60.38
C GLN A 81 -13.46 32.62 -61.60
N ASN A 82 -14.81 32.63 -61.69
CA ASN A 82 -15.73 32.50 -62.88
C ASN A 82 -16.50 31.16 -63.05
N LYS A 83 -17.83 31.13 -62.79
CA LYS A 83 -19.05 31.43 -63.64
C LYS A 83 -19.47 30.19 -64.46
N GLU A 84 -20.72 29.84 -64.77
CA GLU A 84 -22.12 30.15 -64.41
C GLU A 84 -22.96 29.23 -65.36
N GLU A 85 -23.92 28.40 -64.89
CA GLU A 85 -25.14 27.91 -65.61
C GLU A 85 -25.90 26.80 -64.82
N LEU A 86 -27.24 26.89 -64.77
CA LEU A 86 -28.25 25.96 -64.19
C LEU A 86 -28.88 25.08 -65.32
N PRO A 87 -29.81 24.11 -65.09
CA PRO A 87 -30.37 23.48 -63.88
C PRO A 87 -30.43 21.92 -63.99
N GLN A 88 -31.29 21.24 -63.20
CA GLN A 88 -31.73 19.83 -63.32
C GLN A 88 -31.01 18.75 -62.47
N GLN A 89 -30.80 18.96 -61.17
CA GLN A 89 -30.68 17.82 -60.21
C GLN A 89 -30.93 18.19 -58.73
N LYS A 90 -31.79 19.19 -58.47
CA LYS A 90 -31.90 19.84 -57.14
C LYS A 90 -32.59 19.01 -56.04
N ASN A 91 -33.19 17.86 -56.33
CA ASN A 91 -34.01 17.15 -55.33
C ASN A 91 -33.31 15.98 -54.60
N ILE A 92 -32.20 15.45 -55.10
CA ILE A 92 -31.50 14.30 -54.45
C ILE A 92 -30.32 14.78 -53.59
N ALA A 93 -29.60 15.81 -54.01
CA ALA A 93 -28.45 16.36 -53.28
C ALA A 93 -28.85 17.09 -51.99
N THR A 94 -30.01 17.75 -51.98
CA THR A 94 -30.54 18.49 -50.82
C THR A 94 -30.99 17.53 -49.71
N VAL A 95 -31.63 16.41 -50.09
CA VAL A 95 -32.01 15.34 -49.14
C VAL A 95 -30.77 14.63 -48.58
N LYS A 96 -29.77 14.31 -49.42
CA LYS A 96 -28.50 13.73 -48.95
C LYS A 96 -27.73 14.67 -48.02
N LYS A 97 -27.68 15.98 -48.30
CA LYS A 97 -27.06 16.97 -47.38
C LYS A 97 -27.82 17.09 -46.05
N SER A 98 -29.15 17.00 -46.07
CA SER A 98 -29.96 17.02 -44.84
C SER A 98 -29.75 15.77 -43.99
N ILE A 99 -29.69 14.59 -44.63
CA ILE A 99 -29.42 13.31 -43.95
C ILE A 99 -28.00 13.30 -43.38
N ILE A 100 -26.99 13.76 -44.14
CA ILE A 100 -25.60 13.87 -43.63
C ILE A 100 -25.53 14.87 -42.46
N ARG A 101 -26.30 15.97 -42.50
CA ARG A 101 -26.36 16.93 -41.41
C ARG A 101 -27.09 16.35 -40.19
N GLN A 102 -28.17 15.58 -40.37
CA GLN A 102 -28.85 14.86 -39.30
C GLN A 102 -27.97 13.78 -38.68
N ILE A 103 -27.32 12.94 -39.48
CA ILE A 103 -26.37 11.92 -38.99
C ILE A 103 -25.18 12.58 -38.28
N LYS A 104 -24.70 13.75 -38.74
CA LYS A 104 -23.61 14.49 -38.08
C LYS A 104 -24.06 15.18 -36.78
N VAL A 105 -25.34 15.52 -36.65
CA VAL A 105 -25.93 16.05 -35.42
C VAL A 105 -26.25 14.92 -34.44
N GLU A 106 -26.75 13.78 -34.90
CA GLU A 106 -26.90 12.55 -34.11
C GLU A 106 -25.56 11.99 -33.68
N GLN A 107 -24.53 11.97 -34.51
CA GLN A 107 -23.19 11.53 -34.09
C GLN A 107 -22.54 12.52 -33.12
N LYS A 108 -22.87 13.82 -33.19
CA LYS A 108 -22.45 14.80 -32.19
C LYS A 108 -23.26 14.69 -30.90
N SER A 109 -24.55 14.34 -30.94
CA SER A 109 -25.37 14.11 -29.74
C SER A 109 -25.05 12.77 -29.10
N VAL A 110 -24.76 11.72 -29.89
CA VAL A 110 -24.30 10.41 -29.42
C VAL A 110 -22.88 10.51 -28.88
N LEU A 111 -21.97 11.27 -29.51
CA LEU A 111 -20.64 11.55 -28.92
C LEU A 111 -20.74 12.43 -27.67
N ALA A 112 -21.72 13.35 -27.60
CA ALA A 112 -21.96 14.18 -26.42
C ALA A 112 -22.67 13.41 -25.28
N GLU A 113 -23.54 12.45 -25.59
CA GLU A 113 -24.17 11.54 -24.62
C GLU A 113 -23.18 10.49 -24.11
N THR A 114 -22.28 10.00 -24.98
CA THR A 114 -21.19 9.10 -24.57
C THR A 114 -20.23 9.81 -23.59
N LYS A 115 -19.97 11.11 -23.79
CA LYS A 115 -19.18 11.92 -22.85
C LYS A 115 -19.93 12.31 -21.56
N ARG A 116 -21.27 12.35 -21.58
CA ARG A 116 -22.08 12.66 -20.40
C ARG A 116 -22.20 11.47 -19.43
N LEU A 117 -22.12 10.22 -19.93
CA LEU A 117 -22.11 9.02 -19.08
C LEU A 117 -20.75 8.71 -18.45
N GLU A 118 -19.65 9.29 -18.93
CA GLU A 118 -18.34 9.22 -18.26
C GLU A 118 -18.17 10.25 -17.13
N THR A 119 -19.14 11.13 -16.91
CA THR A 119 -18.99 12.28 -15.98
C THR A 119 -19.17 11.93 -14.50
N GLU A 120 -19.48 10.68 -14.13
CA GLU A 120 -19.79 10.34 -12.72
C GLU A 120 -18.95 9.20 -12.15
N ARG A 121 -17.81 8.87 -12.77
CA ARG A 121 -16.83 7.99 -12.12
C ARG A 121 -15.79 8.85 -11.40
N PRO A 122 -15.72 8.82 -10.06
CA PRO A 122 -14.67 9.52 -9.33
C PRO A 122 -13.30 9.01 -9.81
N PRO A 123 -12.25 9.84 -9.74
CA PRO A 123 -10.91 9.42 -10.13
C PRO A 123 -10.46 8.22 -9.29
N GLN A 124 -9.75 7.26 -9.91
CA GLN A 124 -9.16 6.13 -9.19
C GLN A 124 -8.30 6.64 -8.03
N PRO A 125 -8.34 5.97 -6.87
CA PRO A 125 -7.47 6.31 -5.76
C PRO A 125 -6.02 6.21 -6.23
N LYS A 126 -5.22 7.23 -5.90
CA LYS A 126 -3.78 7.28 -6.17
C LYS A 126 -3.03 7.05 -4.87
N PRO A 127 -1.94 6.28 -4.87
CA PRO A 127 -1.15 6.08 -3.67
C PRO A 127 -0.46 7.40 -3.29
N SER A 128 -0.36 7.64 -1.98
CA SER A 128 0.52 8.68 -1.44
C SER A 128 1.99 8.40 -1.82
N VAL A 129 2.84 9.42 -1.72
CA VAL A 129 4.29 9.30 -1.93
C VAL A 129 4.89 8.25 -0.99
N LEU A 130 4.46 8.21 0.29
CA LEU A 130 4.94 7.21 1.24
C LEU A 130 4.37 5.82 0.96
N ALA A 131 3.07 5.72 0.63
CA ALA A 131 2.46 4.46 0.21
C ALA A 131 3.18 3.83 -1.00
N SER A 132 3.62 4.66 -1.95
CA SER A 132 4.37 4.22 -3.13
C SER A 132 5.75 3.66 -2.79
N LYS A 133 6.37 4.12 -1.69
CA LYS A 133 7.67 3.61 -1.21
C LYS A 133 7.55 2.31 -0.41
N TYR A 134 6.36 1.98 0.11
CA TYR A 134 6.16 0.82 0.98
C TYR A 134 6.73 -0.51 0.46
N PRO A 135 6.62 -0.87 -0.84
CA PRO A 135 7.21 -2.10 -1.36
C PRO A 135 8.73 -2.20 -1.14
N SER A 136 9.45 -1.09 -1.35
CA SER A 136 10.90 -1.02 -1.12
C SER A 136 11.25 -1.13 0.37
N LEU A 137 10.50 -0.44 1.24
CA LEU A 137 10.72 -0.52 2.69
C LEU A 137 10.41 -1.92 3.24
N ARG A 138 9.45 -2.64 2.65
CA ARG A 138 9.14 -4.04 2.98
C ARG A 138 10.30 -4.99 2.67
N GLU A 139 11.07 -4.71 1.62
CA GLU A 139 12.28 -5.48 1.30
C GLU A 139 13.37 -5.30 2.37
N ILE A 140 13.52 -4.07 2.90
CA ILE A 140 14.45 -3.81 3.99
C ILE A 140 14.02 -4.55 5.26
N ASP A 141 12.73 -4.49 5.61
CA ASP A 141 12.18 -5.21 6.77
C ASP A 141 12.36 -6.73 6.66
N SER A 142 12.18 -7.31 5.46
CA SER A 142 12.42 -8.74 5.26
C SER A 142 13.89 -9.12 5.44
N ARG A 143 14.82 -8.31 4.92
CA ARG A 143 16.27 -8.49 5.12
C ARG A 143 16.66 -8.40 6.61
N LEU A 144 16.09 -7.44 7.34
CA LEU A 144 16.30 -7.30 8.79
C LEU A 144 15.77 -8.51 9.57
N LYS A 145 14.57 -8.99 9.23
CA LYS A 145 13.96 -10.18 9.85
C LYS A 145 14.77 -11.43 9.59
N GLU A 146 15.24 -11.64 8.37
CA GLU A 146 16.09 -12.80 8.04
C GLU A 146 17.41 -12.75 8.82
N GLN A 147 18.03 -11.57 8.91
CA GLN A 147 19.24 -11.38 9.70
C GLN A 147 19.00 -11.66 11.20
N ASN A 148 17.89 -11.18 11.77
CA ASN A 148 17.52 -11.44 13.16
C ASN A 148 17.25 -12.93 13.41
N ARG A 149 16.59 -13.62 12.48
CA ARG A 149 16.39 -15.07 12.55
C ARG A 149 17.73 -15.81 12.55
N ALA A 150 18.66 -15.41 11.69
CA ALA A 150 19.99 -16.01 11.64
C ALA A 150 20.80 -15.74 12.93
N ILE A 151 20.69 -14.54 13.53
CA ILE A 151 21.30 -14.23 14.83
C ILE A 151 20.73 -15.15 15.91
N PHE A 152 19.40 -15.30 15.96
CA PHE A 152 18.73 -16.12 16.96
C PHE A 152 19.17 -17.59 16.91
N GLU A 153 19.27 -18.19 15.72
CA GLU A 153 19.76 -19.56 15.58
C GLU A 153 21.22 -19.72 16.03
N ARG A 154 22.06 -18.70 15.82
CA ARG A 154 23.45 -18.71 16.29
C ARG A 154 23.55 -18.51 17.80
N GLU A 155 22.72 -17.66 18.39
CA GLU A 155 22.60 -17.51 19.84
C GLU A 155 22.18 -18.84 20.49
N LYS A 156 21.22 -19.56 19.89
CA LYS A 156 20.85 -20.90 20.34
C LYS A 156 22.00 -21.90 20.26
N LYS A 157 22.84 -21.85 19.22
CA LYS A 157 24.06 -22.66 19.15
C LYS A 157 25.03 -22.33 20.28
N ARG A 158 25.29 -21.05 20.52
CA ARG A 158 26.14 -20.59 21.64
C ARG A 158 25.63 -21.11 22.97
N ASP A 159 24.31 -21.05 23.19
CA ASP A 159 23.72 -21.46 24.47
C ASP A 159 23.83 -22.98 24.69
N ARG A 160 23.73 -23.79 23.62
CA ARG A 160 24.04 -25.22 23.67
C ARG A 160 25.50 -25.48 24.02
N LEU A 161 26.44 -24.75 23.42
CA LEU A 161 27.88 -24.88 23.73
C LEU A 161 28.19 -24.47 25.18
N LYS A 162 27.56 -23.40 25.68
CA LYS A 162 27.69 -22.98 27.08
C LYS A 162 27.15 -24.05 28.04
N LYS A 163 26.05 -24.70 27.68
CA LYS A 163 25.51 -25.83 28.45
C LYS A 163 26.50 -26.99 28.47
N GLU A 164 27.03 -27.40 27.32
CA GLU A 164 28.03 -28.47 27.24
C GLU A 164 29.31 -28.14 28.02
N LEU A 165 29.74 -26.87 27.99
CA LEU A 165 30.87 -26.39 28.77
C LEU A 165 30.63 -26.55 30.27
N SER A 166 29.40 -26.27 30.74
CA SER A 166 29.03 -26.46 32.14
C SER A 166 28.95 -27.93 32.57
N GLU A 167 28.61 -28.83 31.64
CA GLU A 167 28.58 -30.29 31.85
C GLU A 167 29.98 -30.91 31.81
N CYS A 168 31.00 -30.19 31.32
CA CYS A 168 32.39 -30.61 31.33
C CYS A 168 33.02 -30.48 32.73
N THR A 169 32.46 -31.19 33.70
CA THR A 169 33.03 -31.38 35.04
C THR A 169 34.05 -32.54 35.01
N GLY A 170 35.28 -32.29 35.47
CA GLY A 170 36.36 -33.28 35.51
C GLY A 170 37.74 -32.71 35.14
N ILE A 171 38.77 -33.10 35.90
CA ILE A 171 40.15 -32.61 35.76
C ILE A 171 40.73 -32.99 34.39
N PHE A 172 40.42 -34.19 33.88
CA PHE A 172 40.86 -34.68 32.57
C PHE A 172 40.13 -34.03 31.37
N LYS A 173 39.06 -33.25 31.58
CA LYS A 173 38.30 -32.59 30.50
C LYS A 173 38.82 -31.18 30.17
N SER A 174 40.05 -30.84 30.55
CA SER A 174 40.64 -29.51 30.33
C SER A 174 40.76 -29.14 28.85
N GLY A 175 41.17 -30.09 27.99
CA GLY A 175 41.25 -29.92 26.54
C GLY A 175 39.90 -29.57 25.92
N ARG A 176 38.87 -30.39 26.18
CA ARG A 176 37.50 -30.15 25.71
C ARG A 176 36.93 -28.81 26.17
N ARG A 177 37.19 -28.40 27.42
CA ARG A 177 36.77 -27.07 27.93
C ARG A 177 37.40 -25.92 27.13
N LYS A 178 38.68 -26.04 26.77
CA LYS A 178 39.38 -25.03 25.96
C LYS A 178 38.80 -24.95 24.55
N GLU A 179 38.51 -26.08 23.91
CA GLU A 179 37.87 -26.14 22.58
C GLU A 179 36.48 -25.50 22.60
N LEU A 180 35.62 -25.89 23.55
CA LEU A 180 34.28 -25.33 23.70
C LEU A 180 34.32 -23.82 23.95
N GLN A 181 35.26 -23.34 24.76
CA GLN A 181 35.45 -21.91 24.99
C GLN A 181 35.86 -21.17 23.72
N GLN A 182 36.77 -21.75 22.91
CA GLN A 182 37.16 -21.19 21.63
C GLN A 182 35.98 -21.14 20.63
N GLU A 183 35.17 -22.19 20.59
CA GLU A 183 33.99 -22.22 19.73
C GLU A 183 32.94 -21.18 20.16
N ILE A 184 32.69 -21.03 21.47
CA ILE A 184 31.82 -19.99 22.02
C ILE A 184 32.31 -18.61 21.60
N ASN A 185 33.61 -18.31 21.78
CA ASN A 185 34.19 -17.03 21.39
C ASN A 185 34.06 -16.76 19.88
N SER A 186 34.23 -17.80 19.05
CA SER A 186 34.02 -17.72 17.60
C SER A 186 32.56 -17.40 17.26
N VAL A 187 31.60 -18.05 17.91
CA VAL A 187 30.17 -17.80 17.70
C VAL A 187 29.78 -16.39 18.18
N ASP A 188 30.31 -15.93 19.31
CA ASP A 188 30.08 -14.58 19.83
C ASP A 188 30.60 -13.50 18.86
N ASN A 189 31.79 -13.71 18.28
CA ASN A 189 32.33 -12.84 17.23
C ASN A 189 31.43 -12.79 15.99
N GLN A 190 30.92 -13.95 15.56
CA GLN A 190 29.98 -14.03 14.44
C GLN A 190 28.67 -13.29 14.75
N ILE A 191 28.10 -13.48 15.94
CA ILE A 191 26.89 -12.78 16.38
C ILE A 191 27.11 -11.27 16.41
N SER A 192 28.24 -10.81 16.95
CA SER A 192 28.59 -9.38 16.98
C SER A 192 28.66 -8.77 15.58
N ASN A 193 29.32 -9.46 14.65
CA ASN A 193 29.40 -9.03 13.24
C ASN A 193 28.01 -9.02 12.58
N MET A 194 27.18 -10.03 12.85
CA MET A 194 25.81 -10.11 12.35
C MET A 194 24.91 -9.00 12.91
N LYS A 195 25.10 -8.60 14.18
CA LYS A 195 24.40 -7.47 14.80
C LYS A 195 24.81 -6.14 14.18
N LYS A 196 26.11 -5.94 13.90
CA LYS A 196 26.60 -4.76 13.15
C LYS A 196 25.98 -4.70 11.74
N ARG A 197 25.81 -5.85 11.08
CA ARG A 197 25.17 -5.93 9.76
C ARG A 197 23.73 -5.41 9.76
N LEU A 198 22.96 -5.51 10.86
CA LEU A 198 21.62 -4.91 10.94
C LEU A 198 21.64 -3.40 10.69
N SER A 199 22.61 -2.70 11.28
CA SER A 199 22.80 -1.26 11.04
C SER A 199 23.29 -0.98 9.62
N SER A 200 24.15 -1.85 9.07
CA SER A 200 24.59 -1.73 7.67
C SER A 200 23.41 -1.83 6.69
N ILE A 201 22.49 -2.77 6.90
CA ILE A 201 21.33 -2.99 6.02
C ILE A 201 20.50 -1.71 5.91
N VAL A 202 20.21 -1.01 7.00
CA VAL A 202 19.39 0.21 6.94
C VAL A 202 20.16 1.39 6.35
N ARG A 203 21.49 1.48 6.59
CA ARG A 203 22.34 2.52 6.01
C ARG A 203 22.49 2.43 4.50
N GLU A 204 22.46 1.22 3.93
CA GLU A 204 22.41 1.02 2.47
C GLU A 204 21.25 1.77 1.81
N TYR A 205 20.15 1.97 2.54
CA TYR A 205 18.96 2.69 2.08
C TYR A 205 18.85 4.11 2.66
N LYS A 206 19.98 4.70 3.10
CA LYS A 206 20.07 6.07 3.61
C LYS A 206 19.30 6.33 4.91
N PHE A 207 19.09 5.30 5.72
CA PHE A 207 18.59 5.47 7.08
C PHE A 207 19.74 5.51 8.09
N ASP A 208 19.70 6.47 9.00
CA ASP A 208 20.72 6.64 10.04
C ASP A 208 20.69 5.49 11.07
N SER A 209 19.49 5.00 11.38
CA SER A 209 19.25 3.96 12.37
C SER A 209 18.08 3.06 12.01
N VAL A 210 18.03 1.86 12.62
CA VAL A 210 16.91 0.92 12.49
C VAL A 210 15.61 1.54 13.02
N GLN A 211 15.70 2.40 14.03
CA GLN A 211 14.54 3.12 14.58
C GLN A 211 14.00 4.16 13.59
N ALA A 212 14.87 4.92 12.93
CA ALA A 212 14.46 5.87 11.89
C ALA A 212 13.78 5.15 10.73
N PHE A 213 14.31 3.99 10.33
CA PHE A 213 13.67 3.12 9.35
C PHE A 213 12.26 2.70 9.78
N TYR A 214 12.08 2.15 10.99
CA TYR A 214 10.76 1.68 11.43
C TYR A 214 9.73 2.81 11.53
N LYS A 215 10.16 4.03 11.88
CA LYS A 215 9.29 5.21 11.87
C LYS A 215 8.72 5.51 10.47
N GLU A 216 9.55 5.49 9.42
CA GLU A 216 9.08 5.70 8.04
C GLU A 216 8.32 4.48 7.51
N PHE A 217 8.76 3.26 7.85
CA PHE A 217 8.10 2.02 7.47
C PHE A 217 6.67 1.95 7.99
N ASP A 218 6.44 2.26 9.27
CA ASP A 218 5.10 2.20 9.86
C ASP A 218 4.17 3.26 9.29
N ALA A 219 4.68 4.46 9.02
CA ALA A 219 3.93 5.51 8.32
C ALA A 219 3.54 5.08 6.89
N ALA A 220 4.51 4.59 6.12
CA ALA A 220 4.28 4.10 4.75
C ALA A 220 3.33 2.89 4.74
N LYS A 221 3.43 2.01 5.72
CA LYS A 221 2.55 0.85 5.89
C LYS A 221 1.12 1.28 6.12
N LYS A 222 0.89 2.23 7.02
CA LYS A 222 -0.43 2.77 7.32
C LYS A 222 -1.06 3.40 6.06
N GLU A 223 -0.36 4.31 5.40
CA GLU A 223 -0.87 4.96 4.19
C GLU A 223 -1.09 3.97 3.03
N ASN A 224 -0.24 2.95 2.90
CA ASN A 224 -0.45 1.90 1.91
C ASN A 224 -1.70 1.06 2.23
N LEU A 225 -1.97 0.76 3.50
CA LEU A 225 -3.20 0.07 3.91
C LEU A 225 -4.46 0.91 3.62
N GLU A 226 -4.41 2.21 3.93
CA GLU A 226 -5.49 3.14 3.60
C GLU A 226 -5.72 3.22 2.08
N TYR A 227 -4.64 3.31 1.30
CA TYR A 227 -4.70 3.27 -0.15
C TYR A 227 -5.32 1.95 -0.68
N GLN A 228 -4.90 0.81 -0.12
CA GLN A 228 -5.45 -0.49 -0.51
C GLN A 228 -6.94 -0.61 -0.17
N ALA A 229 -7.37 -0.09 0.98
CA ALA A 229 -8.77 -0.04 1.36
C ALA A 229 -9.59 0.84 0.41
N ALA A 230 -9.12 2.07 0.13
CA ALA A 230 -9.77 2.98 -0.81
C ALA A 230 -9.86 2.36 -2.22
N ARG A 231 -8.81 1.65 -2.67
CA ARG A 231 -8.82 0.92 -3.94
C ARG A 231 -9.84 -0.21 -3.94
N ALA A 232 -9.92 -0.98 -2.86
CA ALA A 232 -10.90 -2.06 -2.73
C ALA A 232 -12.35 -1.55 -2.74
N GLU A 233 -12.63 -0.42 -2.07
CA GLU A 233 -13.96 0.23 -2.11
C GLU A 233 -14.29 0.75 -3.50
N TYR A 234 -13.33 1.39 -4.17
CA TYR A 234 -13.48 1.85 -5.53
C TYR A 234 -13.76 0.69 -6.50
N ASP A 235 -13.03 -0.42 -6.37
CA ASP A 235 -13.23 -1.63 -7.18
C ASP A 235 -14.55 -2.34 -6.82
N LYS A 236 -15.09 -2.17 -5.62
CA LYS A 236 -16.40 -2.71 -5.23
C LYS A 236 -17.54 -1.91 -5.87
N ILE A 237 -17.44 -0.58 -5.88
CA ILE A 237 -18.50 0.32 -6.38
C ILE A 237 -18.45 0.42 -7.91
N TYR A 238 -17.24 0.53 -8.47
CA TYR A 238 -17.01 0.83 -9.88
C TYR A 238 -16.20 -0.24 -10.62
N GLY A 239 -15.63 -1.22 -9.93
CA GLY A 239 -15.00 -2.35 -10.60
C GLY A 239 -16.05 -3.13 -11.39
N GLU A 240 -15.58 -3.80 -12.44
CA GLU A 240 -16.35 -4.49 -13.49
C GLU A 240 -17.39 -5.50 -12.98
N LYS A 241 -17.37 -5.81 -11.67
CA LYS A 241 -18.31 -6.70 -10.97
C LYS A 241 -19.74 -6.15 -10.84
N ALA A 242 -19.98 -4.86 -11.05
CA ALA A 242 -21.33 -4.27 -10.92
C ALA A 242 -22.20 -4.41 -12.19
N VAL A 243 -21.59 -4.53 -13.38
CA VAL A 243 -22.34 -4.49 -14.67
C VAL A 243 -22.90 -5.86 -15.08
N ASP A 244 -22.37 -6.95 -14.52
CA ASP A 244 -22.71 -8.32 -14.94
C ASP A 244 -23.36 -9.19 -13.84
N THR A 245 -23.93 -8.56 -12.81
CA THR A 245 -24.74 -9.27 -11.80
C THR A 245 -25.98 -9.95 -12.40
N MET A 246 -26.46 -9.47 -13.54
CA MET A 246 -27.42 -10.21 -14.36
C MET A 246 -26.67 -11.00 -15.43
N SER A 247 -26.38 -12.28 -15.13
CA SER A 247 -25.89 -13.24 -16.11
C SER A 247 -26.67 -13.10 -17.42
N VAL A 248 -25.98 -13.21 -18.57
CA VAL A 248 -26.61 -13.20 -19.91
C VAL A 248 -27.84 -14.10 -19.97
N ARG A 249 -27.82 -15.22 -19.24
CA ARG A 249 -28.94 -16.16 -19.09
C ARG A 249 -30.17 -15.55 -18.42
N GLU A 250 -29.97 -14.78 -17.36
CA GLU A 250 -31.03 -14.11 -16.60
C GLU A 250 -31.67 -12.98 -17.45
N LYS A 251 -30.84 -12.22 -18.18
CA LYS A 251 -31.29 -11.21 -19.15
C LYS A 251 -32.14 -11.85 -20.27
N LEU A 252 -31.73 -13.01 -20.77
CA LEU A 252 -32.47 -13.76 -21.79
C LEU A 252 -33.83 -14.24 -21.25
N ARG A 253 -33.84 -14.78 -20.02
CA ARG A 253 -35.05 -15.28 -19.35
C ARG A 253 -36.07 -14.17 -19.08
N GLN A 254 -35.62 -12.97 -18.73
CA GLN A 254 -36.50 -11.79 -18.62
C GLN A 254 -37.09 -11.39 -19.98
N LYS A 255 -36.27 -11.30 -21.02
CA LYS A 255 -36.75 -10.98 -22.38
C LYS A 255 -37.77 -11.99 -22.87
N GLU A 256 -37.55 -13.28 -22.59
CA GLU A 256 -38.49 -14.34 -22.96
C GLU A 256 -39.84 -14.21 -22.24
N LYS A 257 -39.85 -13.86 -20.95
CA LYS A 257 -41.08 -13.58 -20.20
C LYS A 257 -41.85 -12.39 -20.78
N ILE A 258 -41.15 -11.29 -21.09
CA ILE A 258 -41.74 -10.08 -21.68
C ILE A 258 -42.36 -10.38 -23.06
N VAL A 259 -41.71 -11.21 -23.88
CA VAL A 259 -42.24 -11.64 -25.17
C VAL A 259 -43.51 -12.47 -25.00
N LYS A 260 -43.50 -13.46 -24.10
CA LYS A 260 -44.68 -14.30 -23.81
C LYS A 260 -45.88 -13.49 -23.33
N GLU A 261 -45.66 -12.50 -22.47
CA GLU A 261 -46.73 -11.63 -21.97
C GLU A 261 -47.30 -10.72 -23.07
N ARG A 262 -46.44 -10.18 -23.96
CA ARG A 262 -46.89 -9.42 -25.14
C ARG A 262 -47.67 -10.28 -26.12
N GLU A 263 -47.23 -11.51 -26.37
CA GLU A 263 -47.95 -12.44 -27.26
C GLU A 263 -49.30 -12.84 -26.67
N ALA A 264 -49.37 -13.14 -25.37
CA ALA A 264 -50.63 -13.39 -24.69
C ALA A 264 -51.58 -12.18 -24.81
N GLY A 265 -51.09 -10.96 -24.59
CA GLY A 265 -51.87 -9.73 -24.77
C GLY A 265 -52.41 -9.55 -26.19
N ARG A 266 -51.63 -9.88 -27.22
CA ARG A 266 -52.09 -9.84 -28.63
C ARG A 266 -53.15 -10.89 -28.93
N VAL A 267 -52.99 -12.11 -28.41
CA VAL A 267 -53.99 -13.19 -28.57
C VAL A 267 -55.31 -12.82 -27.88
N HIS A 268 -55.25 -12.20 -26.70
CA HIS A 268 -56.42 -11.69 -26.00
C HIS A 268 -57.10 -10.55 -26.78
N GLN A 269 -56.34 -9.64 -27.39
CA GLN A 269 -56.88 -8.58 -28.25
C GLN A 269 -57.52 -9.12 -29.54
N ALA A 270 -56.94 -10.14 -30.17
CA ALA A 270 -57.47 -10.78 -31.36
C ALA A 270 -58.81 -11.49 -31.07
N ARG A 271 -58.90 -12.22 -29.94
CA ARG A 271 -60.16 -12.87 -29.50
C ARG A 271 -61.29 -11.90 -29.15
N GLN A 272 -60.97 -10.69 -28.70
CA GLN A 272 -61.97 -9.64 -28.41
C GLN A 272 -62.54 -9.05 -29.71
N LYS A 273 -61.72 -8.88 -30.76
CA LYS A 273 -62.18 -8.35 -32.06
C LYS A 273 -63.10 -9.30 -32.82
N ASP A 274 -62.95 -10.61 -32.65
CA ASP A 274 -63.78 -11.64 -33.30
C ASP A 274 -65.20 -11.76 -32.71
N LYS A 275 -65.43 -11.26 -31.49
CA LYS A 275 -66.74 -11.30 -30.83
C LYS A 275 -67.64 -10.10 -31.13
N GLY A 276 -67.15 -9.10 -31.86
CA GLY A 276 -67.90 -7.89 -32.22
C GLY A 276 -68.48 -7.87 -33.64
N ALA A 277 -68.40 -8.99 -34.38
CA ALA A 277 -68.80 -9.07 -35.79
C ALA A 277 -70.02 -9.97 -36.04
N ARG A 278 -70.98 -10.03 -35.10
CA ARG A 278 -72.29 -10.65 -35.31
C ARG A 278 -73.40 -9.74 -34.80
#